data_AF-V5GI60-F1
#
_entry.id   AF-V5GI60-F1
#
_cell.length_a   1.000
_cell.length_b   1.000
_cell.length_c   1.000
_cell.angle_alpha   90.00
_cell.angle_beta   90.00
_cell.angle_gamma   90.00
#
_symmetry.space_group_name_H-M   'P 1'
#
loop_
_entity.id
_entity.type
_entity.pdbx_description
1 polymer ?
#
loop_
_entity_poly.entity_id
_entity_poly.type
_entity_poly.pdbx_seq_one_letter_code
_entity_poly.pdbx_strand_id
1 'polypeptide(L)'
;EDEVLRCKYRRDFSVLILRLLQSPDLPLMELRNLFTSKKYTLPKTLIDLFDQTLADLDESGIGQLLDIMDSLNKIMTFSENTVNDSKSLLSSTSNIIAKTSVVGYYLRRFIIHFDKLTFSEATGVYEAFQRYYNEWRKNSKFMNVQDLNLDEWRSDGEQ
;
A
#
# COMPACT_ATOMS: atom_id res chain seq x y z
N GLU A 1 -10.88 -8.91 -24.17
CA GLU A 1 -10.25 -7.61 -23.86
C GLU A 1 -10.11 -7.40 -22.34
N ASP A 2 -11.11 -7.77 -21.54
CA ASP A 2 -11.07 -7.65 -20.06
C ASP A 2 -9.94 -8.42 -19.37
N GLU A 3 -9.55 -9.59 -19.90
CA GLU A 3 -8.46 -10.39 -19.33
C GLU A 3 -7.09 -9.73 -19.55
N VAL A 4 -6.86 -9.14 -20.73
CA VAL A 4 -5.63 -8.42 -21.05
C VAL A 4 -5.49 -7.19 -20.16
N LEU A 5 -6.59 -6.47 -19.93
CA LEU A 5 -6.64 -5.31 -19.04
C LEU A 5 -6.35 -5.71 -17.59
N ARG A 6 -6.92 -6.84 -17.12
CA ARG A 6 -6.64 -7.40 -15.79
C ARG A 6 -5.18 -7.79 -15.61
N CYS A 7 -4.57 -8.42 -16.62
CA CYS A 7 -3.14 -8.73 -16.61
C CYS A 7 -2.28 -7.46 -16.56
N LYS A 8 -2.69 -6.40 -17.27
CA LYS A 8 -2.03 -5.09 -17.21
C LYS A 8 -2.10 -4.49 -15.81
N TYR A 9 -3.29 -4.46 -15.19
CA TYR A 9 -3.47 -3.98 -13.82
C TYR A 9 -2.57 -4.72 -12.81
N ARG A 10 -2.52 -6.06 -12.88
CA ARG A 10 -1.69 -6.86 -11.97
C ARG A 10 -0.20 -6.56 -12.14
N ARG A 11 0.26 -6.44 -13.38
CA ARG A 11 1.66 -6.14 -13.68
C ARG A 11 2.05 -4.76 -13.17
N ASP A 12 1.27 -3.74 -13.54
CA ASP A 12 1.56 -2.35 -13.20
C ASP A 12 1.49 -2.15 -11.68
N PHE A 13 0.50 -2.74 -10.99
CA PHE A 13 0.42 -2.74 -9.52
C PHE A 13 1.63 -3.43 -8.86
N SER A 14 2.06 -4.59 -9.37
CA SER A 14 3.19 -5.32 -8.78
C SER A 14 4.50 -4.54 -8.91
N VAL A 15 4.74 -3.91 -10.07
CA VAL A 15 5.91 -3.05 -10.29
C VAL A 15 5.85 -1.82 -9.40
N LEU A 16 4.68 -1.20 -9.28
CA LEU A 16 4.46 -0.04 -8.42
C LEU A 16 4.75 -0.33 -6.95
N ILE A 17 4.23 -1.44 -6.41
CA ILE A 17 4.50 -1.84 -5.00
C ILE A 17 5.98 -2.06 -4.76
N LEU A 18 6.68 -2.76 -5.67
CA LEU A 18 8.12 -2.97 -5.53
C LEU A 18 8.90 -1.64 -5.53
N ARG A 19 8.49 -0.70 -6.37
CA ARG A 19 9.08 0.64 -6.39
C ARG A 19 8.83 1.39 -5.09
N LEU A 20 7.59 1.39 -4.59
CA LEU A 20 7.22 2.09 -3.36
C LEU A 20 7.99 1.55 -2.15
N LEU A 21 8.18 0.23 -2.06
CA LEU A 21 8.94 -0.40 -0.97
C LEU A 21 10.43 -0.05 -0.96
N GLN A 22 10.99 0.37 -2.10
CA GLN A 22 12.41 0.68 -2.27
C GLN A 22 12.67 2.19 -2.34
N SER A 23 11.63 3.00 -2.47
CA SER A 23 11.72 4.46 -2.56
C SER A 23 11.68 5.07 -1.17
N PRO A 24 12.22 6.29 -0.98
CA PRO A 24 12.03 7.04 0.25
C PRO A 24 10.55 7.35 0.50
N ASP A 25 10.22 7.72 1.73
CA ASP A 25 8.87 8.11 2.12
C ASP A 25 8.36 9.29 1.26
N LEU A 26 7.12 9.18 0.80
CA LEU A 26 6.48 10.15 -0.08
C LEU A 26 5.33 10.87 0.64
N PRO A 27 5.16 12.19 0.43
CA PRO A 27 3.95 12.87 0.86
C PRO A 27 2.73 12.29 0.11
N LEU A 28 1.57 12.30 0.76
CA LEU A 28 0.36 11.64 0.22
C LEU A 28 -0.06 12.20 -1.13
N MET A 29 0.22 13.49 -1.37
CA MET A 29 -0.03 14.12 -2.67
C MET A 29 0.75 13.44 -3.79
N GLU A 30 2.05 13.20 -3.60
CA GLU A 30 2.90 12.54 -4.59
C GLU A 30 2.51 11.08 -4.77
N LEU A 31 2.18 10.38 -3.67
CA LEU A 31 1.67 9.01 -3.73
C LEU A 31 0.38 8.92 -4.55
N ARG A 32 -0.57 9.83 -4.32
CA ARG A 32 -1.84 9.87 -5.06
C ARG A 32 -1.63 10.22 -6.53
N ASN A 33 -0.75 11.17 -6.82
CA ASN A 33 -0.36 11.50 -8.20
C ASN A 33 0.26 10.30 -8.92
N LEU A 34 1.02 9.46 -8.21
CA LEU A 34 1.58 8.23 -8.78
C LEU A 34 0.48 7.25 -9.20
N PHE A 35 -0.58 7.11 -8.38
CA PHE A 35 -1.72 6.24 -8.66
C PHE A 35 -2.60 6.74 -9.81
N THR A 36 -2.73 8.06 -9.97
CA THR A 36 -3.54 8.68 -11.03
C THR A 36 -2.74 8.97 -12.31
N SER A 37 -1.41 8.86 -12.25
CA SER A 37 -0.54 9.08 -13.41
C SER A 37 -0.81 8.07 -14.54
N LYS A 38 -0.49 8.47 -15.78
CA LYS A 38 -0.57 7.57 -16.94
C LYS A 38 0.48 6.43 -16.93
N LYS A 39 1.41 6.45 -15.96
CA LYS A 39 2.55 5.52 -15.88
C LYS A 39 2.12 4.11 -15.44
N TYR A 40 1.14 4.02 -14.55
CA TYR A 40 0.61 2.76 -14.05
C TYR A 40 -0.88 2.69 -14.32
N THR A 41 -1.32 1.59 -14.92
CA THR A 41 -2.75 1.36 -15.10
C THR A 41 -3.26 0.72 -13.81
N LEU A 42 -4.09 1.43 -13.05
CA LEU A 42 -4.73 0.91 -11.85
C LEU A 42 -6.27 0.96 -12.00
N PRO A 43 -7.01 0.01 -11.40
CA PRO A 43 -8.46 0.10 -11.32
C PRO A 43 -8.87 1.34 -10.52
N LYS A 44 -9.78 2.17 -11.05
CA LYS A 44 -10.29 3.35 -10.32
C LYS A 44 -10.91 2.97 -8.98
N THR A 45 -11.64 1.85 -8.95
CA THR A 45 -12.24 1.29 -7.73
C THR A 45 -11.22 1.03 -6.63
N LEU A 46 -9.97 0.70 -6.98
CA LEU A 46 -8.90 0.50 -6.00
C LEU A 46 -8.42 1.83 -5.42
N ILE A 47 -8.33 2.87 -6.25
CA ILE A 47 -7.94 4.22 -5.83
C ILE A 47 -9.03 4.82 -4.93
N ASP A 48 -10.29 4.67 -5.33
CA ASP A 48 -11.43 5.14 -4.54
C ASP A 48 -11.50 4.44 -3.17
N LEU A 49 -11.27 3.12 -3.13
CA LEU A 49 -11.20 2.36 -1.89
C LEU A 49 -10.03 2.79 -1.01
N PHE A 50 -8.88 3.11 -1.61
CA PHE A 50 -7.72 3.63 -0.89
C PHE A 50 -8.03 4.99 -0.24
N ASP A 51 -8.60 5.92 -1.00
CA ASP A 51 -9.00 7.24 -0.49
C ASP A 51 -10.07 7.12 0.61
N GLN A 52 -11.04 6.21 0.44
CA GLN A 52 -12.05 5.92 1.45
C GLN A 52 -11.43 5.36 2.74
N THR A 53 -10.51 4.39 2.63
CA THR A 53 -9.84 3.80 3.79
C THR A 53 -9.04 4.84 4.58
N LEU A 54 -8.42 5.81 3.88
CA LEU A 54 -7.71 6.92 4.53
C LEU A 54 -8.67 7.86 5.28
N ALA A 55 -9.82 8.17 4.69
CA ALA A 55 -10.85 8.97 5.33
C ALA A 55 -11.42 8.26 6.58
N ASP A 56 -11.75 6.97 6.45
CA ASP A 56 -12.26 6.14 7.54
C ASP A 56 -11.24 6.03 8.68
N LEU A 57 -9.94 5.92 8.36
CA LEU A 57 -8.86 5.89 9.34
C LEU A 57 -8.73 7.20 10.12
N ASP A 58 -8.90 8.35 9.45
CA ASP A 58 -8.87 9.67 10.10
C ASP A 58 -10.10 9.94 10.99
N GLU A 59 -11.27 9.43 10.60
CA GLU A 59 -12.53 9.61 11.34
C GLU A 59 -12.68 8.63 12.52
N SER A 60 -12.32 7.36 12.30
CA SER A 60 -12.57 6.26 13.25
C SER A 60 -11.49 6.11 14.33
N GLY A 61 -10.40 6.89 14.26
CA GLY A 61 -9.36 6.88 15.28
C GLY A 61 -8.39 5.70 15.16
N ILE A 62 -7.62 5.51 16.24
CA ILE A 62 -6.63 4.41 16.37
C ILE A 62 -7.24 3.01 16.19
N GLY A 63 -8.54 2.83 16.48
CA GLY A 63 -9.21 1.53 16.33
C GLY A 63 -9.12 0.98 14.91
N GLN A 64 -9.36 1.85 13.91
CA GLN A 64 -9.25 1.46 12.50
C GLN A 64 -7.81 1.09 12.10
N LEU A 65 -6.79 1.73 12.71
CA LEU A 65 -5.38 1.35 12.47
C LEU A 65 -5.11 -0.08 12.95
N LEU A 66 -5.62 -0.42 14.14
CA LEU A 66 -5.48 -1.76 14.71
C LEU A 66 -6.24 -2.81 13.89
N ASP A 67 -7.44 -2.49 13.39
CA ASP A 67 -8.21 -3.39 12.53
C ASP A 67 -7.51 -3.64 11.18
N ILE A 68 -6.85 -2.62 10.61
CA ILE A 68 -6.02 -2.76 9.42
C ILE A 68 -4.81 -3.67 9.72
N MET A 69 -4.17 -3.49 10.87
CA MET A 69 -3.04 -4.32 11.29
C MET A 69 -3.45 -5.79 11.47
N ASP A 70 -4.59 -6.05 12.10
CA ASP A 70 -5.15 -7.40 12.24
C ASP A 70 -5.49 -8.03 10.88
N SER A 71 -6.01 -7.24 9.95
CA SER A 71 -6.29 -7.68 8.58
C SER A 71 -5.00 -8.04 7.83
N LEU A 72 -3.94 -7.25 8.02
CA LEU A 72 -2.62 -7.49 7.44
C LEU A 72 -1.99 -8.77 8.02
N ASN A 73 -2.12 -8.98 9.34
CA ASN A 73 -1.72 -10.22 10.01
C ASN A 73 -2.45 -11.45 9.47
N LYS A 74 -3.76 -11.35 9.25
CA LYS A 74 -4.57 -12.41 8.62
C LYS A 74 -4.04 -12.76 7.22
N ILE A 75 -3.78 -11.76 6.37
CA ILE A 75 -3.23 -11.99 5.02
C ILE A 75 -1.90 -12.75 5.07
N MET A 76 -1.04 -12.47 6.05
CA MET A 76 0.26 -13.13 6.20
C MET A 76 0.16 -14.55 6.80
N THR A 77 -0.83 -14.81 7.66
CA THR A 77 -1.03 -16.10 8.36
C THR A 77 -1.85 -17.11 7.56
N PHE A 78 -2.83 -16.67 6.76
CA PHE A 78 -3.55 -17.54 5.83
C PHE A 78 -2.62 -18.25 4.82
N SER A 79 -1.41 -17.72 4.62
CA SER A 79 -0.34 -18.32 3.82
C SER A 79 0.31 -19.58 4.46
N GLU A 80 0.12 -19.84 5.76
CA GLU A 80 0.75 -20.95 6.50
C GLU A 80 -0.09 -22.23 6.52
N ASN A 81 -1.41 -22.12 6.58
CA ASN A 81 -2.31 -23.26 6.76
C ASN A 81 -2.47 -24.14 5.50
N THR A 82 -1.83 -23.79 4.39
CA THR A 82 -1.90 -24.52 3.11
C THR A 82 -0.69 -25.40 2.83
N VAL A 83 0.36 -25.36 3.67
CA VAL A 83 1.62 -26.10 3.40
C VAL A 83 1.60 -27.52 4.00
N ASN A 84 0.72 -27.81 4.96
CA ASN A 84 0.72 -29.09 5.68
C ASN A 84 -0.30 -30.11 5.14
N ASP A 85 -1.23 -29.69 4.27
CA ASP A 85 -2.19 -30.59 3.64
C ASP A 85 -1.84 -30.78 2.16
N SER A 86 -0.98 -31.77 1.90
CA SER A 86 -0.61 -32.30 0.57
C SER A 86 -1.78 -32.95 -0.19
N LYS A 87 -3.02 -32.51 0.05
CA LYS A 87 -4.25 -32.91 -0.64
C LYS A 87 -5.13 -31.75 -1.09
N SER A 88 -4.76 -30.50 -0.79
CA SER A 88 -5.52 -29.30 -1.17
C SER A 88 -4.81 -28.47 -2.26
N LEU A 89 -4.26 -29.13 -3.28
CA LEU A 89 -3.61 -28.44 -4.42
C LEU A 89 -4.60 -27.71 -5.35
N LEU A 90 -5.91 -27.75 -5.07
CA LEU A 90 -6.96 -27.19 -5.93
C LEU A 90 -8.11 -26.49 -5.16
N SER A 91 -7.93 -26.12 -3.88
CA SER A 91 -8.95 -25.36 -3.14
C SER A 91 -8.58 -23.87 -3.01
N SER A 92 -8.66 -23.16 -4.14
CA SER A 92 -9.32 -21.85 -4.30
C SER A 92 -9.08 -20.69 -3.33
N THR A 93 -7.94 -20.58 -2.64
CA THR A 93 -7.37 -19.28 -2.25
C THR A 93 -5.85 -19.36 -2.28
N SER A 94 -5.30 -19.29 -3.50
CA SER A 94 -3.88 -19.01 -3.76
C SER A 94 -3.33 -18.05 -2.71
N ASN A 95 -2.29 -18.46 -1.97
CA ASN A 95 -1.49 -17.59 -1.11
C ASN A 95 -1.23 -16.27 -1.86
N ILE A 96 -1.92 -15.19 -1.46
CA ILE A 96 -1.93 -13.94 -2.23
C ILE A 96 -0.53 -13.31 -2.24
N ILE A 97 0.26 -13.56 -1.18
CA ILE A 97 1.62 -13.09 -1.02
C ILE A 97 2.50 -14.27 -0.58
N ALA A 98 3.56 -14.53 -1.34
CA ALA A 98 4.58 -15.51 -0.96
C ALA A 98 5.45 -14.94 0.18
N LYS A 99 5.61 -15.70 1.28
CA LYS A 99 6.37 -15.23 2.46
C LYS A 99 7.84 -14.90 2.17
N THR A 100 8.43 -15.59 1.20
CA THR A 100 9.80 -15.41 0.74
C THR A 100 9.96 -14.27 -0.28
N SER A 101 8.85 -13.66 -0.72
CA SER A 101 8.91 -12.49 -1.61
C SER A 101 9.38 -11.25 -0.85
N VAL A 102 9.93 -10.27 -1.57
CA VAL A 102 10.32 -8.97 -1.00
C VAL A 102 9.16 -8.31 -0.25
N VAL A 103 7.96 -8.37 -0.82
CA VAL A 103 6.72 -7.85 -0.20
C VAL A 103 6.40 -8.62 1.09
N GLY A 104 6.47 -9.95 1.05
CA GLY A 104 6.24 -10.80 2.23
C GLY A 104 7.23 -10.53 3.37
N TYR A 105 8.50 -10.37 3.05
CA TYR A 105 9.53 -9.97 4.02
C TYR A 105 9.27 -8.58 4.61
N TYR A 106 8.92 -7.61 3.78
CA TYR A 106 8.61 -6.26 4.24
C TYR A 106 7.41 -6.26 5.19
N LEU A 107 6.30 -6.90 4.80
CA LEU A 107 5.10 -6.99 5.63
C LEU A 107 5.38 -7.71 6.96
N ARG A 108 6.16 -8.79 6.94
CA ARG A 108 6.58 -9.48 8.18
C ARG A 108 7.36 -8.56 9.10
N ARG A 109 8.30 -7.78 8.56
CA ARG A 109 9.06 -6.81 9.36
C ARG A 109 8.14 -5.74 9.92
N PHE A 110 7.24 -5.20 9.10
CA PHE A 110 6.27 -4.19 9.51
C PHE A 110 5.40 -4.69 10.68
N ILE A 111 4.80 -5.88 10.54
CA ILE A 111 4.04 -6.56 11.61
C ILE A 111 4.86 -6.62 12.90
N ILE A 112 6.05 -7.24 12.84
CA ILE A 112 6.88 -7.48 14.02
C ILE A 112 7.30 -6.17 14.70
N HIS A 113 7.54 -5.11 13.92
CA HIS A 113 7.88 -3.81 14.47
C HIS A 113 6.67 -3.13 15.10
N PHE A 114 5.49 -3.25 14.50
CA PHE A 114 4.26 -2.71 15.05
C PHE A 114 3.85 -3.42 16.35
N ASP A 115 3.93 -4.75 16.40
CA ASP A 115 3.58 -5.56 17.60
C ASP A 115 4.47 -5.25 18.81
N LYS A 116 5.66 -4.67 18.59
CA LYS A 116 6.58 -4.25 19.66
C LYS A 116 6.25 -2.89 20.24
N LEU A 117 5.39 -2.12 19.59
CA LEU A 117 5.01 -0.79 20.05
C LEU A 117 4.14 -0.90 21.29
N THR A 118 4.44 -0.07 22.28
CA THR A 118 3.50 0.22 23.36
C THR A 118 2.29 0.97 22.81
N PHE A 119 1.18 0.98 23.57
CA PHE A 119 -0.01 1.73 23.17
C PHE A 119 0.26 3.23 22.93
N SER A 120 1.16 3.83 23.72
CA SER A 120 1.56 5.23 23.55
C SER A 120 2.30 5.44 22.23
N GLU A 121 3.19 4.52 21.84
CA GLU A 121 3.91 4.61 20.57
C GLU A 121 3.00 4.36 19.38
N ALA A 122 2.08 3.39 19.47
CA ALA A 122 1.06 3.16 18.44
C ALA A 122 0.14 4.38 18.25
N THR A 123 -0.22 5.05 19.35
CA THR A 123 -0.95 6.33 19.31
C THR A 123 -0.10 7.40 18.63
N GLY A 124 1.21 7.47 18.90
CA GLY A 124 2.12 8.39 18.22
C GLY A 124 2.19 8.15 16.71
N VAL A 125 2.16 6.89 16.26
CA VAL A 125 2.06 6.54 14.83
C VAL A 125 0.76 7.08 14.23
N TYR A 126 -0.36 6.90 14.93
CA TYR A 126 -1.65 7.44 14.49
C TYR A 126 -1.67 8.97 14.42
N GLU A 127 -1.12 9.67 15.41
CA GLU A 127 -1.00 11.13 15.37
C GLU A 127 -0.10 11.61 14.21
N ALA A 128 0.98 10.88 13.93
CA ALA A 128 1.84 11.17 12.77
C ALA A 128 1.08 10.97 11.46
N PHE A 129 0.28 9.91 11.35
CA PHE A 129 -0.64 9.69 10.23
C PHE A 129 -1.64 10.85 10.10
N GLN A 130 -2.26 11.31 11.19
CA GLN A 130 -3.20 12.43 11.13
C GLN A 130 -2.54 13.70 10.61
N ARG A 131 -1.29 13.98 10.99
CA ARG A 131 -0.53 15.12 10.44
C ARG A 131 -0.32 14.95 8.95
N TYR A 132 0.15 13.77 8.52
CA TYR A 132 0.36 13.41 7.12
C TYR A 132 -0.90 13.58 6.26
N TYR A 133 -2.04 13.07 6.74
CA TYR A 133 -3.32 13.18 6.05
C TYR A 133 -3.85 14.63 6.04
N ASN A 134 -3.69 15.37 7.14
CA ASN A 134 -4.09 16.78 7.23
C ASN A 134 -3.31 17.68 6.27
N GLU A 135 -2.01 17.46 6.10
CA GLU A 135 -1.20 18.20 5.12
C GLU A 135 -1.73 17.98 3.70
N TRP A 136 -2.07 16.75 3.35
CA TRP A 136 -2.69 16.45 2.07
C TRP A 136 -4.06 17.10 1.91
N ARG A 137 -4.94 17.04 2.92
CA ARG A 137 -6.26 17.71 2.88
C ARG A 137 -6.13 19.21 2.68
N LYS A 138 -5.10 19.84 3.27
CA LYS A 138 -4.81 21.26 3.04
C LYS A 138 -4.34 21.46 1.60
N ASN A 139 -3.30 20.76 1.17
CA ASN A 139 -2.69 20.95 -0.16
C ASN A 139 -3.63 20.60 -1.31
N SER A 140 -4.48 19.59 -1.16
CA SER A 140 -5.50 19.20 -2.15
C SER A 140 -6.58 20.26 -2.34
N LYS A 141 -6.85 21.10 -1.33
CA LYS A 141 -7.74 22.26 -1.48
C LYS A 141 -7.08 23.40 -2.26
N PHE A 142 -5.76 23.45 -2.32
CA PHE A 142 -4.99 24.49 -3.01
C PHE A 142 -4.55 24.11 -4.44
N MET A 143 -4.49 22.82 -4.78
CA MET A 143 -3.88 22.34 -6.02
C MET A 143 -4.91 21.60 -6.91
N ASN A 144 -5.76 22.36 -7.59
CA ASN A 144 -6.53 21.86 -8.74
C ASN A 144 -5.80 22.08 -10.08
N VAL A 145 -4.53 22.54 -10.05
CA VAL A 145 -3.70 22.75 -11.24
C VAL A 145 -2.24 22.59 -10.85
N GLN A 146 -1.60 21.50 -11.29
CA GLN A 146 -0.24 21.45 -11.87
C GLN A 146 0.22 19.99 -11.98
N ASP A 147 0.38 19.52 -13.22
CA ASP A 147 1.13 18.31 -13.56
C ASP A 147 2.58 18.49 -13.07
N LEU A 148 2.88 18.00 -11.87
CA LEU A 148 4.25 17.90 -11.39
C LEU A 148 4.95 16.79 -12.15
N ASN A 149 5.94 17.18 -12.95
CA ASN A 149 6.79 16.28 -13.73
C ASN A 149 7.74 15.53 -12.78
N LEU A 150 7.27 14.40 -12.24
CA LEU A 150 7.95 13.56 -11.26
C LEU A 150 9.05 12.66 -11.88
N ASP A 151 9.79 13.16 -12.88
CA ASP A 151 10.80 12.40 -13.64
C ASP A 151 12.19 13.06 -13.64
N GLU A 152 12.54 13.84 -12.61
CA GLU A 152 13.90 14.38 -12.42
C GLU A 152 14.85 13.39 -11.71
N TRP A 153 14.70 12.09 -11.93
CA TRP A 153 15.56 11.03 -11.36
C TRP A 153 16.06 10.04 -12.43
N ARG A 154 16.12 10.48 -13.69
CA ARG A 154 16.73 9.73 -14.80
C ARG A 154 17.83 10.47 -15.54
N SER A 155 18.38 11.53 -14.95
CA SER A 155 19.65 12.12 -15.38
C SER A 155 20.74 11.65 -14.44
N ASP A 156 21.23 10.44 -14.67
CA ASP A 156 22.60 10.02 -14.36
C ASP A 156 22.78 8.61 -14.91
N GLY A 157 23.52 8.48 -16.02
CA GLY A 157 23.92 7.16 -16.53
C GLY A 157 24.24 7.02 -18.02
N GLU A 158 24.28 8.08 -18.83
CA GLU A 158 24.94 8.02 -20.15
C GLU A 158 26.20 8.89 -20.13
N GLN A 159 27.32 8.25 -19.81
CA GLN A 159 28.65 8.60 -20.30
C GLN A 159 29.16 7.46 -21.17
#